data_AF-A0A7S3CLT9-F1
#
_entry.id   AF-A0A7S3CLT9-F1
#
_cell.length_a   1.000
_cell.length_b   1.000
_cell.length_c   1.000
_cell.angle_alpha   90.00
_cell.angle_beta   90.00
_cell.angle_gamma   90.00
#
_symmetry.space_group_name_H-M   'P 1'
#
loop_
_entity.id
_entity.type
_entity.pdbx_description
1 polymer ?
#
loop_
_entity_poly.entity_id
_entity_poly.type
_entity_poly.pdbx_seq_one_letter_code
_entity_poly.pdbx_strand_id
1 'polypeptide(L)'
;MPVFHSWPQFYTLQKNVDTRERQMDMWKQLIFDFAKSQQLYTLTFNQLHSSPICQNKEINRRLPMDSIKQIAAWMVQNKYADYTTRQVEGDDKGEHDKIFVYWRSLQDVAQ
;
A
#
# COMPACT_ATOMS: atom_id res chain seq x y z
N MET A 1 5.69 -0.51 -15.46
CA MET A 1 5.17 0.52 -14.53
C MET A 1 4.08 1.32 -15.23
N PRO A 2 2.98 1.70 -14.56
CA PRO A 2 1.88 2.46 -15.17
C PRO A 2 2.23 3.91 -15.52
N VAL A 3 1.51 4.53 -16.47
CA VAL A 3 1.75 5.90 -16.95
C VAL A 3 1.63 6.95 -15.84
N PHE A 4 0.73 6.73 -14.88
CA PHE A 4 0.52 7.64 -13.75
C PHE A 4 1.71 7.68 -12.77
N HIS A 5 2.60 6.69 -12.81
CA HIS A 5 3.81 6.69 -11.99
C HIS A 5 4.79 7.81 -12.38
N SER A 6 4.63 8.39 -13.58
CA SER A 6 5.40 9.54 -14.05
C SER A 6 4.75 10.89 -13.69
N TRP A 7 3.60 10.90 -12.99
CA TRP A 7 2.93 12.13 -12.58
C TRP A 7 3.40 12.58 -11.18
N PRO A 8 4.06 13.75 -11.03
CA PRO A 8 4.57 14.19 -9.73
C PRO A 8 3.49 14.32 -8.65
N GLN A 9 2.29 14.75 -9.05
CA GLN A 9 1.13 14.91 -8.18
C GLN A 9 0.60 13.58 -7.60
N PHE A 10 0.93 12.44 -8.20
CA PHE A 10 0.54 11.12 -7.72
C PHE A 10 1.18 10.78 -6.36
N TYR A 11 2.35 11.36 -6.07
CA TYR A 11 3.08 11.16 -4.81
C TYR A 11 2.61 12.08 -3.67
N THR A 12 1.59 12.90 -3.92
CA THR A 12 1.00 13.81 -2.92
C THR A 12 -0.47 13.50 -2.78
N LEU A 13 -0.92 13.22 -1.55
CA LEU A 13 -2.33 12.94 -1.29
C LEU A 13 -3.21 14.15 -1.64
N GLN A 14 -4.22 13.88 -2.46
CA GLN A 14 -5.13 14.91 -2.94
C GLN A 14 -6.09 15.34 -1.82
N LYS A 15 -6.39 16.65 -1.75
CA LYS A 15 -7.34 17.20 -0.76
C LYS A 15 -8.80 16.91 -1.11
N ASN A 16 -9.10 16.85 -2.40
CA ASN A 16 -10.44 16.53 -2.89
C ASN A 16 -10.72 15.03 -2.69
N VAL A 17 -11.87 14.70 -2.10
CA VAL A 17 -12.22 13.32 -1.74
C VAL A 17 -12.35 12.42 -2.97
N ASP A 18 -13.05 12.85 -4.02
CA ASP A 18 -13.21 12.06 -5.26
C ASP A 18 -11.86 11.78 -5.94
N THR A 19 -10.99 12.79 -6.00
CA THR A 19 -9.65 12.62 -6.57
C THR A 19 -8.78 11.73 -5.68
N ARG A 20 -8.92 11.85 -4.36
CA ARG A 20 -8.21 11.00 -3.40
C ARG A 20 -8.64 9.55 -3.52
N GLU A 21 -9.94 9.26 -3.63
CA GLU A 21 -10.46 7.90 -3.82
C GLU A 21 -9.87 7.26 -5.08
N ARG A 22 -9.86 7.97 -6.21
CA ARG A 22 -9.20 7.48 -7.43
C ARG A 22 -7.71 7.23 -7.24
N GLN A 23 -7.03 8.13 -6.55
CA GLN A 23 -5.61 7.96 -6.22
C GLN A 23 -5.37 6.73 -5.35
N MET A 24 -6.23 6.47 -4.35
CA MET A 24 -6.13 5.29 -3.49
C MET A 24 -6.33 3.99 -4.28
N ASP A 25 -7.29 3.95 -5.20
CA ASP A 25 -7.51 2.77 -6.06
C ASP A 25 -6.29 2.50 -6.96
N MET A 26 -5.69 3.55 -7.52
CA MET A 26 -4.44 3.44 -8.30
C MET A 26 -3.27 2.90 -7.46
N TRP A 27 -3.14 3.37 -6.21
CA TRP A 27 -2.14 2.84 -5.26
C TRP A 27 -2.41 1.38 -4.89
N LYS A 28 -3.67 1.02 -4.65
CA LYS A 28 -4.08 -0.37 -4.39
C LYS A 28 -3.66 -1.29 -5.53
N GLN A 29 -3.92 -0.90 -6.79
CA GLN A 29 -3.49 -1.67 -7.97
C GLN A 29 -1.97 -1.85 -8.01
N LEU A 30 -1.19 -0.79 -7.79
CA LEU A 30 0.28 -0.88 -7.73
C LEU A 30 0.77 -1.82 -6.63
N ILE A 31 0.19 -1.73 -5.43
CA ILE A 31 0.56 -2.59 -4.30
C ILE A 31 0.23 -4.05 -4.62
N PHE A 32 -0.92 -4.33 -5.24
CA PHE A 32 -1.32 -5.68 -5.65
C PHE A 32 -0.39 -6.24 -6.72
N ASP A 33 -0.08 -5.48 -7.76
CA ASP A 33 0.85 -5.90 -8.82
C ASP A 33 2.24 -6.19 -8.25
N PHE A 34 2.72 -5.34 -7.34
CA PHE A 34 3.98 -5.55 -6.65
C PHE A 34 3.96 -6.82 -5.79
N ALA A 35 2.94 -6.97 -4.93
CA ALA A 35 2.75 -8.13 -4.07
C ALA A 35 2.70 -9.44 -4.90
N LYS A 36 1.96 -9.42 -6.02
CA LYS A 36 1.85 -10.51 -6.96
C LYS A 36 3.18 -10.85 -7.62
N SER A 37 3.95 -9.85 -8.06
CA SER A 37 5.26 -10.05 -8.69
C SER A 37 6.29 -10.68 -7.75
N GLN A 38 6.18 -10.38 -6.44
CA GLN A 38 7.05 -10.93 -5.40
C GLN A 38 6.48 -12.20 -4.77
N GLN A 39 5.26 -12.60 -5.15
CA GLN A 39 4.49 -13.68 -4.52
C GLN A 39 4.36 -13.53 -2.98
N LEU A 40 4.27 -12.30 -2.50
CA LEU A 40 4.15 -11.97 -1.08
C LEU A 40 2.72 -11.62 -0.73
N TYR A 41 2.22 -12.13 0.40
CA TYR A 41 0.94 -11.69 0.96
C TYR A 41 1.11 -10.65 2.06
N THR A 42 2.30 -10.54 2.65
CA THR A 42 2.59 -9.60 3.74
C THR A 42 3.63 -8.60 3.28
N LEU A 43 3.35 -7.31 3.48
CA LEU A 43 4.23 -6.21 3.12
C LEU A 43 4.42 -5.28 4.33
N THR A 44 5.68 -4.99 4.68
CA THR A 44 5.98 -3.97 5.69
C THR A 44 5.96 -2.58 5.07
N PHE A 45 5.65 -1.56 5.86
CA PHE A 45 5.68 -0.17 5.38
C PHE A 45 7.09 0.25 4.95
N ASN A 46 8.13 -0.27 5.61
CA ASN A 46 9.52 -0.06 5.21
C ASN A 46 9.85 -0.72 3.86
N GLN A 47 9.34 -1.92 3.59
CA GLN A 47 9.48 -2.57 2.27
C GLN A 47 8.79 -1.75 1.19
N LEU A 48 7.54 -1.33 1.42
CA LEU A 48 6.82 -0.45 0.50
C LEU A 48 7.57 0.85 0.26
N HIS A 49 8.00 1.54 1.31
CA HIS A 49 8.72 2.82 1.19
C HIS A 49 10.05 2.70 0.42
N SER A 50 10.74 1.57 0.53
CA SER A 50 12.00 1.29 -0.18
C SER A 50 11.78 0.70 -1.58
N SER A 51 10.54 0.35 -1.92
CA SER A 51 10.20 -0.29 -3.19
C SER A 51 10.18 0.70 -4.36
N PRO A 52 10.37 0.22 -5.60
CA PRO A 52 10.26 1.06 -6.79
C PRO A 52 8.82 1.53 -7.06
N ILE A 53 7.79 0.96 -6.42
CA ILE A 53 6.40 1.45 -6.59
C ILE A 53 6.12 2.72 -5.78
N CYS A 54 6.81 2.92 -4.65
CA CYS A 54 6.69 4.14 -3.83
C CYS A 54 7.80 5.16 -4.12
N GLN A 55 8.81 4.81 -4.92
CA GLN A 55 9.89 5.70 -5.32
C GLN A 55 10.09 5.69 -6.83
N ASN A 56 9.83 6.83 -7.46
CA ASN A 56 10.24 7.08 -8.84
C ASN A 56 11.50 7.96 -8.88
N LYS A 57 12.62 7.34 -9.22
CA LYS A 57 13.91 8.02 -9.35
C LYS A 57 13.97 8.92 -10.59
N GLU A 58 13.22 8.60 -11.65
CA GLU A 58 13.25 9.35 -12.92
C GLU A 58 12.68 10.77 -12.75
N ILE A 59 11.65 10.93 -11.94
CA ILE A 59 11.04 12.24 -11.63
C ILE A 59 11.43 12.78 -10.25
N ASN A 60 12.37 12.12 -9.57
CA ASN A 60 12.82 12.45 -8.22
C ASN A 60 11.66 12.64 -7.23
N ARG A 61 10.79 11.63 -7.15
CA ARG A 61 9.64 11.62 -6.23
C ARG A 61 9.58 10.32 -5.44
N ARG A 62 9.19 10.45 -4.18
CA ARG A 62 8.96 9.35 -3.26
C ARG A 62 7.71 9.64 -2.44
N LEU A 63 6.93 8.60 -2.21
CA LEU A 63 5.75 8.66 -1.36
C LEU A 63 6.20 8.68 0.11
N PRO A 64 5.78 9.67 0.91
CA PRO A 64 6.19 9.74 2.31
C PRO A 64 5.55 8.62 3.13
N MET A 65 6.23 8.22 4.22
CA MET A 65 5.78 7.13 5.10
C MET A 65 4.36 7.34 5.64
N ASP A 66 4.01 8.57 5.99
CA ASP A 66 2.67 8.93 6.46
C ASP A 66 1.59 8.62 5.40
N SER A 67 1.85 8.95 4.13
CA SER A 67 0.92 8.62 3.04
C SER A 67 0.82 7.13 2.79
N ILE A 68 1.91 6.36 2.98
CA ILE A 68 1.86 4.88 2.92
C ILE A 68 0.93 4.34 4.01
N LYS A 69 1.05 4.84 5.25
CA LYS A 69 0.15 4.47 6.35
C LYS A 69 -1.31 4.82 6.04
N GLN A 70 -1.57 5.97 5.42
CA GLN A 70 -2.92 6.36 5.00
C GLN A 70 -3.50 5.44 3.90
N ILE A 71 -2.70 5.09 2.88
CA ILE A 71 -3.12 4.14 1.84
C ILE A 71 -3.40 2.77 2.46
N ALA A 72 -2.53 2.30 3.35
CA ALA A 72 -2.71 1.04 4.08
C ALA A 72 -4.01 1.05 4.89
N ALA A 73 -4.28 2.13 5.65
CA ALA A 73 -5.53 2.28 6.39
C ALA A 73 -6.75 2.26 5.49
N TRP A 74 -6.70 2.95 4.34
CA TRP A 74 -7.77 2.94 3.36
C TRP A 74 -7.98 1.54 2.76
N MET A 75 -6.91 0.80 2.44
CA MET A 75 -7.01 -0.59 1.96
C MET A 75 -7.65 -1.51 2.99
N VAL A 76 -7.30 -1.35 4.28
CA VAL A 76 -7.90 -2.12 5.37
C VAL A 76 -9.39 -1.80 5.55
N GLN A 77 -9.75 -0.51 5.52
CA GLN A 77 -11.14 -0.07 5.60
C GLN A 77 -11.99 -0.64 4.45
N ASN A 78 -11.42 -0.75 3.26
CA ASN A 78 -12.08 -1.28 2.06
C ASN A 78 -11.94 -2.79 1.87
N LYS A 79 -11.44 -3.54 2.87
CA LYS A 79 -11.29 -5.00 2.83
C LYS A 79 -10.35 -5.53 1.73
N TYR A 80 -9.40 -4.71 1.30
CA TYR A 80 -8.32 -5.11 0.39
C TYR A 80 -7.07 -5.62 1.12
N ALA A 81 -6.97 -5.30 2.42
CA ALA A 81 -5.89 -5.73 3.28
C ALA A 81 -6.37 -5.88 4.73
N ASP A 82 -5.53 -6.49 5.56
CA ASP A 82 -5.69 -6.49 7.01
C ASP A 82 -4.35 -6.17 7.68
N TYR A 83 -4.36 -5.51 8.83
CA TYR A 83 -3.14 -5.33 9.60
C TYR A 83 -2.72 -6.67 10.19
N THR A 84 -1.48 -7.09 9.92
CA THR A 84 -0.93 -8.28 10.57
C THR A 84 -0.55 -7.88 11.97
N THR A 85 -1.38 -8.28 12.93
CA THR A 85 -1.13 -8.04 14.35
C THR A 85 0.25 -8.59 14.72
N ARG A 86 1.11 -7.72 15.24
CA ARG A 86 2.15 -8.13 16.16
C ARG A 86 1.67 -7.68 17.53
N GLN A 87 0.82 -8.49 18.17
CA GLN A 87 0.63 -8.33 19.60
C GLN A 87 1.94 -8.74 20.26
N VAL A 88 2.80 -7.75 20.54
CA VAL A 88 3.80 -7.90 21.58
C VAL A 88 3.07 -7.51 22.86
N GLU A 89 2.92 -8.45 23.79
CA GLU A 89 2.38 -8.13 25.12
C GLU A 89 3.19 -6.98 25.73
N GLY A 90 2.53 -5.83 25.96
CA GLY A 90 3.11 -4.65 26.62
C GLY A 90 3.18 -3.37 25.77
N ASP A 91 2.81 -3.38 24.49
CA ASP A 91 2.81 -2.16 23.66
C ASP A 91 1.43 -1.48 23.65
N ASP A 92 1.26 -0.48 24.52
CA ASP A 92 -0.01 0.25 24.73
C ASP A 92 -0.41 1.14 23.52
N LYS A 93 0.34 1.11 22.41
CA LYS A 93 0.04 1.84 21.17
C LYS A 93 0.52 1.04 19.96
N GLY A 94 -0.13 -0.11 19.72
CA GLY A 94 0.20 -1.01 18.61
C GLY A 94 0.31 -0.31 17.26
N GLU A 95 1.53 0.11 16.91
CA GLU A 95 1.83 0.66 15.60
C GLU A 95 1.87 -0.52 14.62
N HIS A 96 0.88 -0.60 13.73
CA HIS A 96 0.91 -1.57 12.65
C HIS A 96 2.12 -1.26 11.75
N ASP A 97 3.04 -2.20 11.57
CA ASP A 97 4.24 -2.03 10.75
C ASP A 97 4.13 -2.74 9.38
N LYS A 98 3.08 -3.53 9.20
CA LYS A 98 2.83 -4.39 8.05
C LYS A 98 1.34 -4.62 7.80
N ILE A 99 1.03 -4.86 6.53
CA ILE A 99 -0.29 -5.24 6.04
C ILE A 99 -0.22 -6.60 5.33
N PHE A 100 -1.30 -7.36 5.46
CA PHE A 100 -1.59 -8.55 4.68
C PHE A 100 -2.53 -8.16 3.54
N VAL A 101 -2.17 -8.41 2.29
CA VAL A 101 -2.91 -7.98 1.09
C VAL A 101 -3.61 -9.15 0.39
N TYR A 102 -4.89 -8.97 0.06
CA TYR A 102 -5.75 -9.99 -0.57
C TYR A 102 -5.70 -9.93 -2.11
N TRP A 103 -4.50 -9.97 -2.70
CA TRP A 103 -4.36 -9.90 -4.17
C TRP A 103 -4.75 -11.20 -4.90
N ARG A 104 -5.00 -12.30 -4.17
CA ARG A 104 -5.68 -13.50 -4.67
C ARG A 104 -7.06 -13.61 -4.03
N SER A 105 -8.06 -13.98 -4.82
CA SER A 105 -9.36 -14.40 -4.28
C SER A 105 -9.15 -15.60 -3.37
N LEU A 106 -9.79 -15.63 -2.20
CA LEU A 106 -9.80 -16.78 -1.29
C LEU A 106 -10.26 -18.08 -1.99
N GLN A 107 -10.94 -17.97 -3.14
CA GLN A 107 -11.33 -19.10 -3.98
C GLN A 107 -10.15 -19.85 -4.63
N ASP A 108 -8.95 -19.27 -4.68
CA ASP A 108 -7.77 -19.89 -5.33
C ASP A 108 -6.85 -20.64 -4.33
N VAL A 109 -7.11 -20.52 -3.02
CA VAL A 109 -6.25 -21.09 -1.97
C VAL A 109 -6.78 -22.44 -1.44
N ALA A 110 -7.83 -22.98 -2.05
CA ALA A 110 -8.42 -24.27 -1.72
C ALA A 110 -8.58 -25.12 -2.99
N GLN A 111 -7.49 -25.76 -3.43
CA GLN A 111 -7.55 -26.91 -4.32
C GLN A 111 -6.40 -27.88 -4.03
#